data_AF-X1IZ23-F1
#
_entry.id   AF-X1IZ23-F1
#
_cell.length_a   1.000
_cell.length_b   1.000
_cell.length_c   1.000
_cell.angle_alpha   90.00
_cell.angle_beta   90.00
_cell.angle_gamma   90.00
#
_symmetry.space_group_name_H-M   'P 1'
#
loop_
_entity.id
_entity.type
_entity.pdbx_description
1 polymer ?
#
loop_
_entity_poly.entity_id
_entity_poly.type
_entity_poly.pdbx_seq_one_letter_code
_entity_poly.pdbx_strand_id
1 'polypeptide(L)'
;MTSKGHALSRDALIRTLTAYSGITTEDGDVVDSHGTTLVDSNLKGRNDFISEKTILIMSGDAKDEDKGAIDFDETDGKITLQGDGFSAQIKAGTIFRV
;
A
#
# COMPACT_ATOMS: atom_id res chain seq x y z
N MET A 1 -30.30 -0.20 -27.80
CA MET A 1 -29.47 -0.54 -26.62
C MET A 1 -29.21 0.73 -25.84
N THR A 2 -29.90 0.94 -24.73
CA THR A 2 -29.61 2.06 -23.83
C THR A 2 -28.33 1.72 -23.09
N SER A 3 -27.27 2.50 -23.29
CA SER A 3 -26.02 2.39 -22.54
C SER A 3 -26.35 2.38 -21.04
N LYS A 4 -26.10 1.26 -20.35
CA LYS A 4 -26.20 1.16 -18.88
C LYS A 4 -24.96 1.79 -18.24
N GLY A 5 -24.66 3.03 -18.60
CA GLY A 5 -23.57 3.78 -17.98
C GLY A 5 -23.94 4.07 -16.53
N HIS A 6 -23.50 3.22 -15.60
CA HIS A 6 -23.51 3.55 -14.18
C HIS A 6 -22.42 4.61 -13.95
N ALA A 7 -22.84 5.84 -13.68
CA ALA A 7 -21.93 6.88 -13.23
C ALA A 7 -21.53 6.58 -11.78
N LEU A 8 -20.25 6.28 -11.57
CA LEU A 8 -19.67 6.27 -10.22
C LEU A 8 -19.76 7.69 -9.64
N SER A 9 -19.93 7.79 -8.33
CA SER A 9 -19.69 9.06 -7.66
C SER A 9 -18.24 9.49 -7.91
N ARG A 10 -17.99 10.80 -7.96
CA ARG A 10 -16.65 11.35 -8.18
C ARG A 10 -15.60 10.73 -7.24
N ASP A 11 -15.96 10.51 -5.98
CA ASP A 11 -15.07 9.92 -4.97
C ASP A 11 -14.80 8.43 -5.21
N ALA A 12 -15.77 7.69 -5.74
CA ALA A 12 -15.57 6.29 -6.13
C ALA A 12 -14.70 6.18 -7.38
N LEU A 13 -14.83 7.11 -8.32
CA LEU A 13 -13.97 7.21 -9.50
C LEU A 13 -12.52 7.55 -9.11
N ILE A 14 -12.32 8.52 -8.23
CA ILE A 14 -10.97 8.88 -7.75
C ILE A 14 -10.33 7.68 -7.05
N ARG A 15 -11.05 7.00 -6.16
CA ARG A 15 -10.54 5.78 -5.49
C ARG A 15 -10.15 4.67 -6.45
N THR A 16 -10.94 4.42 -7.48
CA THR A 16 -10.61 3.37 -8.48
C THR A 16 -9.42 3.76 -9.34
N LEU A 17 -9.24 5.05 -9.65
CA LEU A 17 -8.10 5.53 -10.42
C LEU A 17 -6.79 5.58 -9.62
N THR A 18 -6.87 5.69 -8.29
CA THR A 18 -5.68 5.72 -7.41
C THR A 18 -5.39 4.37 -6.73
N ALA A 19 -6.23 3.35 -6.97
CA ALA A 19 -6.02 2.04 -6.38
C ALA A 19 -4.76 1.40 -6.98
N TYR A 20 -3.84 1.01 -6.10
CA TYR A 20 -2.63 0.31 -6.49
C TYR A 20 -2.62 -1.08 -5.87
N SER A 21 -2.14 -2.07 -6.61
CA SER A 21 -1.85 -3.39 -6.09
C SER A 21 -0.41 -3.71 -6.46
N GLY A 22 0.39 -4.05 -5.45
CA GLY A 22 1.83 -4.27 -5.60
C GLY A 22 2.29 -5.57 -4.98
N ILE A 23 3.55 -5.89 -5.22
CA ILE A 23 4.26 -6.99 -4.57
C ILE A 23 5.57 -6.40 -4.08
N THR A 24 5.78 -6.45 -2.77
CA THR A 24 7.02 -5.98 -2.16
C THR A 24 8.23 -6.69 -2.77
N THR A 25 9.29 -5.93 -3.03
CA THR A 25 10.49 -6.45 -3.68
C THR A 25 11.63 -6.65 -2.69
N GLU A 26 11.52 -6.06 -1.50
CA GLU A 26 12.51 -6.16 -0.42
C GLU A 26 11.81 -6.28 0.94
N ASP A 27 12.57 -6.76 1.93
CA ASP A 27 12.10 -6.84 3.31
C ASP A 27 12.00 -5.43 3.91
N GLY A 28 10.85 -5.12 4.52
CA GLY A 28 10.65 -3.89 5.27
C GLY A 28 11.33 -3.90 6.63
N ASP A 29 11.54 -2.72 7.18
CA ASP A 29 12.09 -2.50 8.52
C ASP A 29 11.19 -3.08 9.63
N VAL A 30 11.84 -3.46 10.74
CA VAL A 30 11.18 -3.97 11.94
C VAL A 30 11.60 -3.15 13.15
N VAL A 31 10.61 -2.71 13.94
CA VAL A 31 10.82 -2.07 15.25
C VAL A 31 9.95 -2.80 16.27
N ASP A 32 10.52 -3.23 17.39
CA ASP A 32 9.79 -3.94 18.45
C ASP A 32 8.95 -5.14 17.98
N SER A 33 9.46 -5.88 16.97
CA SER A 33 8.79 -7.01 16.28
C SER A 33 7.67 -6.64 15.30
N HIS A 34 7.41 -5.35 15.11
CA HIS A 34 6.42 -4.85 14.16
C HIS A 34 7.05 -4.42 12.84
N GLY A 35 6.41 -4.75 11.73
CA GLY A 35 6.82 -4.28 10.40
C GLY A 35 6.41 -2.83 10.19
N THR A 36 7.36 -1.91 10.18
CA THR A 36 7.09 -0.45 10.14
C THR A 36 7.12 0.12 8.73
N THR A 37 7.61 -0.65 7.76
CA THR A 37 7.73 -0.19 6.37
C THR A 37 7.44 -1.32 5.38
N LEU A 38 7.13 -0.94 4.14
CA LEU A 38 7.05 -1.85 2.98
C LEU A 38 7.89 -1.27 1.85
N VAL A 39 8.52 -2.13 1.06
CA VAL A 39 9.37 -1.69 -0.08
C VAL A 39 8.91 -2.38 -1.36
N ASP A 40 8.50 -1.59 -2.35
CA ASP A 40 8.20 -2.05 -3.71
C ASP A 40 8.92 -1.17 -4.73
N SER A 41 9.95 -1.72 -5.36
CA SER A 41 10.76 -1.00 -6.35
C SER A 41 9.99 -0.54 -7.59
N ASN A 42 8.79 -1.07 -7.87
CA ASN A 42 7.93 -0.59 -8.96
C ASN A 42 7.30 0.79 -8.67
N LEU A 43 7.37 1.22 -7.41
CA LEU A 43 6.94 2.53 -6.96
C LEU A 43 8.02 3.61 -7.16
N LYS A 44 9.26 3.24 -7.51
CA LYS A 44 10.32 4.23 -7.74
C LYS A 44 9.95 5.19 -8.87
N GLY A 45 10.10 6.49 -8.64
CA GLY A 45 9.78 7.57 -9.58
C GLY A 45 8.29 7.74 -9.89
N ARG A 46 7.39 7.14 -9.10
CA ARG A 46 5.95 7.40 -9.18
C ARG A 46 5.60 8.61 -8.31
N ASN A 47 4.61 9.39 -8.75
CA ASN A 47 4.03 10.44 -7.92
C ASN A 47 3.53 9.87 -6.59
N ASP A 48 3.53 10.69 -5.54
CA ASP A 48 2.90 10.32 -4.28
C ASP A 48 1.37 10.27 -4.41
N PHE A 49 0.83 9.04 -4.41
CA PHE A 49 -0.58 8.73 -4.28
C PHE A 49 -0.88 7.87 -3.05
N ILE A 50 0.14 7.64 -2.20
CA ILE A 50 0.16 6.62 -1.15
C ILE A 50 0.06 7.27 0.23
N SER A 51 0.71 8.41 0.45
CA SER A 51 0.62 9.12 1.72
C SER A 51 -0.84 9.35 2.12
N GLU A 52 -1.13 9.14 3.41
CA GLU A 52 -2.48 9.20 4.00
C GLU A 52 -3.48 8.15 3.48
N LYS A 53 -3.05 7.19 2.65
CA LYS A 53 -3.89 6.04 2.26
C LYS A 53 -3.73 4.88 3.23
N THR A 54 -4.70 3.98 3.18
CA THR A 54 -4.68 2.73 3.92
C THR A 54 -4.08 1.64 3.05
N ILE A 55 -3.05 0.97 3.57
CA ILE A 55 -2.42 -0.19 2.97
C ILE A 55 -3.08 -1.45 3.53
N LEU A 56 -3.54 -2.34 2.67
CA LEU A 56 -4.06 -3.66 3.03
C LEU A 56 -3.08 -4.75 2.59
N ILE A 57 -2.68 -5.62 3.51
CA ILE A 57 -1.80 -6.76 3.24
C ILE A 57 -2.63 -7.97 2.80
N MET A 58 -2.31 -8.52 1.63
CA MET A 58 -3.08 -9.59 0.99
C MET A 58 -2.44 -10.98 1.14
N SER A 59 -1.18 -11.06 1.58
CA SER A 59 -0.44 -12.33 1.78
C SER A 59 0.64 -12.21 2.85
N GLY A 60 1.25 -13.33 3.24
CA GLY A 60 2.32 -13.36 4.25
C GLY A 60 1.80 -13.37 5.69
N ASP A 61 2.67 -13.06 6.65
CA ASP A 61 2.40 -13.20 8.07
C ASP A 61 1.42 -12.15 8.61
N ALA A 62 1.47 -10.93 8.08
CA ALA A 62 0.57 -9.83 8.43
C ALA A 62 -0.70 -9.79 7.54
N LYS A 63 -1.10 -10.93 6.96
CA LYS A 63 -2.23 -11.01 6.03
C LYS A 63 -3.53 -10.54 6.69
N ASP A 64 -4.35 -9.85 5.90
CA ASP A 64 -5.66 -9.29 6.28
C ASP A 64 -5.57 -8.13 7.28
N GLU A 65 -4.36 -7.64 7.57
CA GLU A 65 -4.15 -6.39 8.33
C GLU A 65 -4.13 -5.17 7.41
N ASP A 66 -4.59 -4.04 7.96
CA ASP A 66 -4.53 -2.74 7.31
C ASP A 66 -3.88 -1.67 8.20
N LYS A 67 -3.11 -0.78 7.57
CA LYS A 67 -2.45 0.36 8.23
C LYS A 67 -2.38 1.58 7.33
N GLY A 68 -2.53 2.76 7.91
CA GLY A 68 -2.29 4.01 7.19
C GLY A 68 -0.82 4.18 6.82
N ALA A 69 -0.54 4.79 5.67
CA ALA A 69 0.78 5.25 5.29
C ALA A 69 1.03 6.67 5.84
N ILE A 70 2.15 6.85 6.54
CA ILE A 70 2.65 8.18 6.98
C ILE A 70 3.34 8.88 5.82
N ASP A 71 4.21 8.16 5.12
CA ASP A 71 5.16 8.74 4.19
C ASP A 71 5.47 7.75 3.06
N PHE A 72 5.81 8.29 1.90
CA PHE A 72 6.20 7.55 0.72
C PHE A 72 7.47 8.15 0.10
N ASP A 73 8.55 7.38 0.11
CA ASP A 73 9.81 7.73 -0.55
C ASP A 73 9.80 7.19 -2.00
N GLU A 74 9.60 8.08 -2.95
CA GLU A 74 9.61 7.77 -4.39
C GLU A 74 11.00 7.39 -4.93
N THR A 75 12.09 7.62 -4.20
CA THR A 75 13.45 7.24 -4.61
C THR A 75 13.67 5.74 -4.39
N ASP A 76 13.18 5.24 -3.26
CA ASP A 76 13.36 3.85 -2.84
C ASP A 76 12.11 2.99 -2.99
N GLY A 77 10.96 3.59 -3.31
CA GLY A 77 9.69 2.87 -3.39
C GLY A 77 9.26 2.38 -1.99
N LYS A 78 9.64 3.12 -0.95
CA LYS A 78 9.46 2.74 0.45
C LYS A 78 8.27 3.47 1.03
N ILE A 79 7.41 2.72 1.72
CA ILE A 79 6.21 3.23 2.39
C ILE A 79 6.45 3.09 3.90
N THR A 80 6.30 4.17 4.64
CA THR A 80 6.37 4.17 6.11
C THR A 80 4.95 4.14 6.70
N LEU A 81 4.73 3.26 7.69
CA LEU A 81 3.41 2.99 8.24
C LEU A 81 3.09 3.79 9.50
N GLN A 82 1.80 4.00 9.74
CA GLN A 82 1.27 4.65 10.93
C GLN A 82 1.36 3.79 12.19
N GLY A 83 1.61 4.44 13.32
CA GLY A 83 1.71 3.78 14.62
C GLY A 83 2.88 2.80 14.68
N ASP A 84 2.68 1.68 15.36
CA ASP A 84 3.71 0.64 15.49
C ASP A 84 3.91 -0.17 14.20
N GLY A 85 3.07 0.02 13.17
CA GLY A 85 3.09 -0.76 11.94
C GLY A 85 2.22 -2.03 12.01
N PHE A 86 2.60 -3.05 11.23
CA PHE A 86 1.94 -4.36 11.17
C PHE A 86 2.45 -5.31 12.26
N SER A 87 1.70 -6.36 12.58
CA SER A 87 2.08 -7.34 13.61
C SER A 87 3.35 -8.14 13.31
N ALA A 88 3.79 -8.14 12.04
CA ALA A 88 4.97 -8.86 11.57
C ALA A 88 5.73 -8.04 10.52
N GLN A 89 6.98 -8.43 10.27
CA GLN A 89 7.77 -7.89 9.18
C GLN A 89 7.10 -8.13 7.83
N ILE A 90 7.05 -7.10 6.99
CA ILE A 90 6.62 -7.27 5.61
C ILE A 90 7.80 -7.76 4.78
N LYS A 91 7.76 -9.03 4.38
CA LYS A 91 8.82 -9.70 3.62
C LYS A 91 8.68 -9.44 2.13
N ALA A 92 9.79 -9.52 1.40
CA ALA A 92 9.78 -9.54 -0.06
C ALA A 92 8.82 -10.64 -0.58
N GLY A 93 8.07 -10.33 -1.63
CA GLY A 93 7.03 -11.20 -2.18
C GLY A 93 5.65 -11.05 -1.51
N THR A 94 5.49 -10.14 -0.56
CA THR A 94 4.20 -9.84 0.06
C THR A 94 3.33 -8.99 -0.87
N ILE A 95 2.11 -9.46 -1.16
CA ILE A 95 1.10 -8.77 -1.96
C ILE A 95 0.38 -7.75 -1.09
N PHE A 96 0.19 -6.53 -1.58
CA PHE A 96 -0.53 -5.47 -0.87
C PHE A 96 -1.42 -4.65 -1.82
N ARG A 97 -2.31 -3.85 -1.22
CA ARG A 97 -3.15 -2.88 -1.90
C ARG A 97 -3.13 -1.54 -1.18
N VAL A 98 -3.24 -0.46 -1.96
CA VAL A 98 -3.40 0.93 -1.50
C VAL A 98 -4.79 1.43 -1.89
#